data_AF-A0A6P2D6W5-F1
#
_entry.id   AF-A0A6P2D6W5-F1
#
_cell.length_a   1.000
_cell.length_b   1.000
_cell.length_c   1.000
_cell.angle_alpha   90.00
_cell.angle_beta   90.00
_cell.angle_gamma   90.00
#
_symmetry.space_group_name_H-M   'P 1'
#
loop_
_entity.id
_entity.type
_entity.pdbx_description
1 polymer ?
#
loop_
_entity_poly.entity_id
_entity_poly.type
_entity_poly.pdbx_seq_one_letter_code
_entity_poly.pdbx_strand_id
1 'polypeptide(L)'
;MASYVFVWEQNMYLQKEVSGREWPGHSSMNIGDTFDAAFVNNPNSNVSQMDQFTAYTGGLTKNYVSYWPNTAAATFGVADVFGTRKQSRCKRSVVEDLQAEGYLPDWVIKLNTNTNQETRMMSEWASIRDKPKSTYGAFKKNCSTIVSRVMHAGGLYAKKWAVNCNWVWAPGDVRQLALKVGGQPMTWANFVPLLGATAAQITKKYYVRETAYNHVGAEPKHHHGKKIPGIR
;
A
#
# COMPACT_ATOMS: atom_id res chain seq x y z
N MET A 1 11.51 12.57 -13.20
CA MET A 1 10.17 11.97 -13.04
C MET A 1 9.94 11.78 -11.55
N ALA A 2 8.72 11.46 -11.15
CA ALA A 2 8.40 11.30 -9.73
C ALA A 2 7.79 9.93 -9.51
N SER A 3 8.26 9.20 -8.50
CA SER A 3 7.57 8.04 -7.96
C SER A 3 7.02 8.37 -6.57
N TYR A 4 6.06 7.61 -6.06
CA TYR A 4 5.34 7.95 -4.83
C TYR A 4 5.26 6.74 -3.92
N VAL A 5 5.64 6.91 -2.65
CA VAL A 5 5.52 5.88 -1.62
C VAL A 5 4.37 6.24 -0.69
N PHE A 6 3.53 5.26 -0.40
CA PHE A 6 2.39 5.38 0.50
C PHE A 6 2.63 4.52 1.72
N VAL A 7 2.43 5.09 2.91
CA VAL A 7 2.66 4.41 4.17
C VAL A 7 1.43 4.57 5.05
N TRP A 8 0.86 3.45 5.46
CA TRP A 8 -0.17 3.35 6.49
C TRP A 8 0.52 2.73 7.69
N GLU A 9 0.93 3.52 8.67
CA GLU A 9 1.55 3.07 9.92
C GLU A 9 0.51 2.72 10.98
N GLN A 10 -0.66 3.35 10.92
CA GLN A 10 -1.64 3.30 12.00
C GLN A 10 -2.77 2.30 11.79
N ASN A 11 -2.82 1.64 10.61
CA ASN A 11 -3.84 0.63 10.41
C ASN A 11 -3.47 -0.65 11.13
N MET A 12 -4.30 -1.01 12.10
CA MET A 12 -4.28 -2.33 12.73
C MET A 12 -5.43 -3.23 12.24
N TYR A 13 -6.28 -2.72 11.32
CA TYR A 13 -7.52 -3.39 10.95
C TYR A 13 -7.27 -4.78 10.34
N LEU A 14 -8.09 -5.74 10.76
CA LEU A 14 -8.05 -7.18 10.43
C LEU A 14 -6.85 -7.98 10.91
N GLN A 15 -5.92 -7.45 11.71
CA GLN A 15 -4.72 -8.23 12.10
C GLN A 15 -4.76 -8.76 13.53
N LYS A 16 -5.38 -8.04 14.47
CA LYS A 16 -5.58 -8.54 15.83
C LYS A 16 -6.53 -9.74 15.88
N GLU A 17 -7.62 -9.68 15.12
CA GLU A 17 -8.62 -10.75 15.00
C GLU A 17 -8.08 -12.03 14.36
N VAL A 18 -6.93 -11.94 13.71
CA VAL A 18 -6.47 -12.86 12.68
C VAL A 18 -5.08 -13.41 13.01
N SER A 19 -4.27 -12.69 13.80
CA SER A 19 -2.94 -13.15 14.23
C SER A 19 -2.75 -13.10 15.75
N GLY A 20 -3.68 -12.52 16.51
CA GLY A 20 -3.53 -12.26 17.95
C GLY A 20 -2.41 -11.27 18.28
N ARG A 21 -1.78 -10.64 17.28
CA ARG A 21 -0.73 -9.63 17.43
C ARG A 21 -1.03 -8.42 16.55
N GLU A 22 -0.58 -7.26 17.00
CA GLU A 22 -0.60 -6.02 16.23
C GLU A 22 0.66 -6.03 15.36
N TRP A 23 0.52 -6.22 14.05
CA TRP A 23 1.62 -5.95 13.12
C TRP A 23 1.41 -4.57 12.49
N PRO A 24 2.49 -3.83 12.24
CA PRO A 24 2.38 -2.46 11.78
C PRO A 24 1.99 -2.45 10.30
N GLY A 25 0.76 -2.02 10.02
CA GLY A 25 0.37 -1.27 8.83
C GLY A 25 0.63 -1.87 7.44
N HIS A 26 0.60 -1.00 6.42
CA HIS A 26 0.75 -1.31 5.00
C HIS A 26 1.69 -0.32 4.32
N SER A 27 2.32 -0.74 3.23
CA SER A 27 3.08 0.16 2.36
C SER A 27 2.85 -0.21 0.92
N SER A 28 2.73 0.79 0.07
CA SER A 28 2.66 0.62 -1.37
C SER A 28 3.47 1.70 -2.07
N MET A 29 3.62 1.57 -3.38
CA MET A 29 4.35 2.53 -4.19
C MET A 29 3.72 2.66 -5.57
N ASN A 30 3.65 3.87 -6.11
CA ASN A 30 3.44 4.11 -7.54
C ASN A 30 4.78 4.45 -8.19
N ILE A 31 5.18 3.66 -9.19
CA ILE A 31 6.38 3.93 -9.99
C ILE A 31 5.99 4.91 -11.10
N GLY A 32 6.66 6.05 -11.18
CA GLY A 32 6.28 7.14 -12.09
C GLY A 32 5.09 7.98 -11.58
N ASP A 33 4.73 9.00 -12.37
CA ASP A 33 3.77 10.05 -12.02
C ASP A 33 2.38 9.87 -12.63
N THR A 34 2.20 8.80 -13.40
CA THR A 34 0.91 8.37 -13.91
C THR A 34 0.21 7.51 -12.87
N PHE A 35 -0.97 7.95 -12.45
CA PHE A 35 -1.90 7.18 -11.63
C PHE A 35 -3.05 6.72 -12.52
N ASP A 36 -3.30 5.41 -12.63
CA ASP A 36 -4.54 5.01 -13.28
C ASP A 36 -5.71 5.33 -12.36
N ALA A 37 -6.64 6.08 -12.91
CA ALA A 37 -7.97 6.28 -12.35
C ALA A 37 -8.85 5.00 -12.43
N ALA A 38 -8.29 3.89 -12.94
CA ALA A 38 -8.98 2.65 -13.23
C ALA A 38 -9.30 1.84 -11.96
N PHE A 39 -10.17 2.37 -11.10
CA PHE A 39 -11.18 1.60 -10.38
C PHE A 39 -12.16 2.56 -9.69
N VAL A 40 -13.11 3.09 -10.46
CA VAL A 40 -14.32 3.65 -9.85
C VAL A 40 -15.45 2.76 -10.29
N ASN A 41 -16.02 2.03 -9.32
CA ASN A 41 -17.32 1.38 -9.47
C ASN A 41 -18.23 2.38 -10.17
N ASN A 42 -18.55 2.16 -11.44
CA ASN A 42 -19.62 2.90 -12.07
C ASN A 42 -20.90 2.38 -11.39
N PRO A 43 -21.58 3.16 -10.53
CA PRO A 43 -22.77 2.67 -9.84
C PRO A 43 -23.90 2.30 -10.79
N ASN A 44 -23.82 2.70 -12.07
CA ASN A 44 -24.77 2.37 -13.13
C ASN A 44 -24.31 1.19 -14.01
N SER A 45 -23.18 0.54 -13.69
CA SER A 45 -22.74 -0.64 -14.43
C SER A 45 -23.44 -1.89 -13.89
N ASN A 46 -24.35 -2.47 -14.67
CA ASN A 46 -25.01 -3.76 -14.40
C ASN A 46 -24.06 -4.96 -14.49
N VAL A 47 -22.75 -4.73 -14.49
CA VAL A 47 -21.73 -5.77 -14.61
C VAL A 47 -21.38 -6.20 -13.19
N SER A 48 -21.41 -7.50 -12.89
CA SER A 48 -21.03 -7.99 -11.57
C SER A 48 -19.63 -7.47 -11.21
N GLN A 49 -19.38 -7.12 -9.94
CA GLN A 49 -18.04 -6.65 -9.49
C GLN A 49 -16.91 -7.62 -9.90
N MET A 50 -17.25 -8.89 -10.13
CA MET A 50 -16.35 -9.94 -10.56
C MET A 50 -16.14 -9.99 -12.10
N ASP A 51 -17.15 -9.65 -12.91
CA ASP A 51 -17.01 -9.53 -14.38
C ASP A 51 -16.29 -8.23 -14.80
N GLN A 52 -16.46 -7.15 -14.02
CA GLN A 52 -15.65 -5.93 -14.17
C GLN A 52 -14.18 -6.18 -13.87
N PHE A 53 -13.90 -7.18 -13.01
CA PHE A 53 -12.56 -7.63 -12.66
C PHE A 53 -11.82 -8.29 -13.84
N THR A 54 -12.57 -8.89 -14.75
CA THR A 54 -12.09 -9.70 -15.88
C THR A 54 -12.01 -8.90 -17.19
N ALA A 55 -12.94 -7.98 -17.44
CA ALA A 55 -12.93 -7.14 -18.65
C ALA A 55 -11.83 -6.06 -18.67
N TYR A 56 -11.31 -5.66 -17.50
CA TYR A 56 -10.22 -4.68 -17.36
C TYR A 56 -8.83 -5.33 -17.22
N THR A 57 -8.68 -6.60 -17.63
CA THR A 57 -7.40 -7.34 -17.53
C THR A 57 -6.37 -6.94 -18.58
N GLY A 58 -6.76 -6.19 -19.63
CA GLY A 58 -5.86 -5.73 -20.69
C GLY A 58 -4.95 -4.54 -20.33
N GLY A 59 -5.22 -3.85 -19.22
CA GLY A 59 -4.55 -2.59 -18.87
C GLY A 59 -4.27 -2.47 -17.37
N LEU A 60 -3.72 -3.50 -16.75
CA LEU A 60 -3.18 -3.38 -15.40
C LEU A 60 -2.14 -2.24 -15.39
N THR A 61 -2.27 -1.28 -14.49
CA THR A 61 -1.16 -0.44 -14.03
C THR A 61 -0.03 -1.35 -13.59
N LYS A 62 0.90 -1.58 -14.51
CA LYS A 62 2.07 -2.39 -14.19
C LYS A 62 3.00 -1.67 -13.21
N ASN A 63 2.71 -0.42 -12.86
CA ASN A 63 3.53 0.49 -12.08
C ASN A 63 3.12 0.65 -10.62
N TYR A 64 1.96 0.11 -10.20
CA TYR A 64 1.54 0.16 -8.81
C TYR A 64 1.99 -1.10 -8.05
N VAL A 65 2.80 -0.89 -7.01
CA VAL A 65 3.40 -1.93 -6.15
C VAL A 65 2.59 -2.04 -4.88
N SER A 66 1.78 -3.09 -4.79
CA SER A 66 1.00 -3.40 -3.60
C SER A 66 0.74 -4.90 -3.53
N TYR A 67 1.15 -5.54 -2.44
CA TYR A 67 1.29 -6.99 -2.38
C TYR A 67 0.51 -7.58 -1.22
N TRP A 68 -0.70 -8.03 -1.47
CA TRP A 68 -1.63 -8.49 -0.45
C TRP A 68 -1.72 -10.02 -0.37
N PRO A 69 -2.17 -10.55 0.76
CA PRO A 69 -2.68 -11.92 0.82
C PRO A 69 -3.99 -12.05 0.03
N ASN A 70 -4.21 -13.18 -0.65
CA ASN A 70 -5.49 -13.47 -1.28
C ASN A 70 -6.54 -13.83 -0.21
N THR A 71 -7.53 -12.95 -0.01
CA THR A 71 -8.54 -13.05 1.06
C THR A 71 -9.60 -14.13 0.82
N ALA A 72 -9.78 -14.61 -0.41
CA ALA A 72 -10.68 -15.74 -0.71
C ALA A 72 -10.26 -17.05 0.00
N ALA A 73 -9.05 -17.08 0.57
CA ALA A 73 -8.51 -18.20 1.35
C ALA A 73 -8.21 -17.82 2.81
N ALA A 74 -8.80 -16.73 3.36
CA ALA A 74 -8.31 -16.12 4.59
C ALA A 74 -9.32 -16.07 5.77
N THR A 75 -9.32 -17.11 6.58
CA THR A 75 -9.05 -16.91 8.02
C THR A 75 -7.54 -16.83 8.15
N PHE A 76 -6.96 -15.81 8.82
CA PHE A 76 -5.65 -16.07 9.40
C PHE A 76 -5.84 -16.53 10.83
N GLY A 77 -5.14 -17.61 11.15
CA GLY A 77 -4.91 -18.02 12.52
C GLY A 77 -3.43 -17.89 12.83
N VAL A 78 -3.08 -18.18 14.08
CA VAL A 78 -1.69 -18.23 14.58
C VAL A 78 -0.81 -19.15 13.70
N ALA A 79 -1.38 -20.18 13.07
CA ALA A 79 -0.69 -21.07 12.13
C ALA A 79 -0.22 -20.38 10.84
N ASP A 80 -0.94 -19.36 10.35
CA ASP A 80 -0.57 -18.64 9.12
C ASP A 80 0.55 -17.63 9.35
N VAL A 81 0.75 -17.22 10.60
CA VAL A 81 1.86 -16.39 11.04
C VAL A 81 3.17 -17.20 10.97
N PHE A 82 3.12 -18.50 11.27
CA PHE A 82 4.33 -19.34 11.41
C PHE A 82 4.50 -20.46 10.36
N GLY A 83 3.52 -20.76 9.49
CA GLY A 83 3.61 -21.95 8.63
C GLY A 83 2.87 -21.89 7.30
N THR A 84 1.64 -21.36 7.24
CA THR A 84 0.82 -21.49 6.03
C THR A 84 1.04 -20.33 5.05
N ARG A 85 1.70 -20.62 3.94
CA ARG A 85 1.89 -19.69 2.83
C ARG A 85 0.58 -19.51 2.08
N LYS A 86 0.04 -18.30 2.04
CA LYS A 86 -1.16 -17.98 1.25
C LYS A 86 -0.78 -17.59 -0.17
N GLN A 87 -1.67 -17.84 -1.13
CA GLN A 87 -1.50 -17.21 -2.44
C GLN A 87 -1.52 -15.69 -2.26
N SER A 88 -0.59 -15.00 -2.93
CA SER A 88 -0.60 -13.55 -2.95
C SER A 88 -1.52 -13.01 -4.03
N ARG A 89 -2.03 -11.81 -3.79
CA ARG A 89 -2.76 -11.00 -4.75
C ARG A 89 -2.11 -9.63 -4.81
N CYS A 90 -1.77 -9.17 -6.00
CA CYS A 90 -1.31 -7.80 -6.17
C CYS A 90 -2.52 -6.89 -6.35
N LYS A 91 -2.56 -5.76 -5.64
CA LYS A 91 -3.55 -4.72 -5.93
C LYS A 91 -3.09 -3.82 -7.05
N ARG A 92 -4.06 -3.17 -7.69
CA ARG A 92 -3.87 -2.48 -8.97
C ARG A 92 -3.70 -0.98 -8.79
N SER A 93 -4.24 -0.37 -7.74
CA SER A 93 -4.14 1.08 -7.58
C SER A 93 -4.12 1.54 -6.13
N VAL A 94 -3.70 2.79 -5.93
CA VAL A 94 -3.81 3.49 -4.65
C VAL A 94 -5.25 3.57 -4.17
N VAL A 95 -6.22 3.64 -5.09
CA VAL A 95 -7.64 3.64 -4.77
C VAL A 95 -8.08 2.31 -4.17
N GLU A 96 -7.64 1.16 -4.71
CA GLU A 96 -7.94 -0.15 -4.12
C GLU A 96 -7.29 -0.33 -2.75
N ASP A 97 -6.12 0.27 -2.53
CA ASP A 97 -5.51 0.32 -1.20
C ASP A 97 -6.32 1.18 -0.23
N LEU A 98 -6.66 2.42 -0.60
CA LEU A 98 -7.52 3.30 0.19
C LEU A 98 -8.84 2.62 0.59
N GLN A 99 -9.45 1.89 -0.34
CA GLN A 99 -10.71 1.18 -0.07
C GLN A 99 -10.55 0.04 0.93
N ALA A 100 -9.50 -0.76 0.80
CA ALA A 100 -9.26 -1.87 1.71
C ALA A 100 -8.77 -1.41 3.09
N GLU A 101 -7.97 -0.35 3.14
CA GLU A 101 -7.44 0.23 4.38
C GLU A 101 -8.54 0.98 5.14
N GLY A 102 -9.49 1.59 4.42
CA GLY A 102 -10.59 2.35 5.00
C GLY A 102 -10.21 3.76 5.46
N TYR A 103 -8.99 4.22 5.19
CA TYR A 103 -8.51 5.58 5.43
C TYR A 103 -7.29 5.93 4.55
N LEU A 104 -6.91 7.20 4.60
CA LEU A 104 -5.78 7.76 3.85
C LEU A 104 -4.43 7.29 4.41
N PRO A 105 -3.40 7.05 3.58
CA PRO A 105 -2.05 6.86 4.07
C PRO A 105 -1.63 7.95 5.06
N ASP A 106 -0.99 7.51 6.13
CA ASP A 106 -0.32 8.38 7.11
C ASP A 106 0.82 9.16 6.47
N TRP A 107 1.44 8.64 5.40
CA TRP A 107 2.46 9.37 4.64
C TRP A 107 2.31 9.15 3.15
N VAL A 108 2.43 10.25 2.40
CA VAL A 108 2.70 10.24 0.97
C VAL A 108 4.08 10.85 0.76
N ILE A 109 5.01 10.12 0.14
CA ILE A 109 6.40 10.56 -0.03
C ILE A 109 6.73 10.54 -1.51
N LYS A 110 7.06 11.71 -2.06
CA LYS A 110 7.51 11.88 -3.44
C LYS A 110 9.00 11.57 -3.53
N LEU A 111 9.36 10.70 -4.46
CA LEU A 111 10.72 10.35 -4.81
C LEU A 111 11.08 11.01 -6.14
N ASN A 112 12.22 11.70 -6.19
CA ASN A 112 12.75 12.26 -7.44
C ASN A 112 13.50 11.16 -8.21
N THR A 113 12.78 10.44 -9.07
CA THR A 113 13.29 9.31 -9.85
C THR A 113 13.64 9.70 -11.29
N ASN A 114 14.52 8.93 -11.92
CA ASN A 114 14.82 9.02 -13.35
C ASN A 114 14.39 7.74 -14.09
N THR A 115 14.42 7.78 -15.42
CA THR A 115 13.95 6.68 -16.29
C THR A 115 14.63 5.37 -15.99
N ASN A 116 15.96 5.37 -15.83
CA ASN A 116 16.71 4.15 -15.54
C ASN A 116 16.33 3.55 -14.18
N GLN A 117 16.08 4.39 -13.17
CA GLN A 117 15.61 3.91 -11.87
C GLN A 117 14.23 3.28 -11.99
N GLU A 118 13.28 3.95 -12.63
CA GLU A 118 11.90 3.46 -12.82
C GLU A 118 11.86 2.17 -13.63
N THR A 119 12.62 2.06 -14.72
CA THR A 119 12.72 0.82 -15.50
C THR A 119 13.17 -0.36 -14.64
N ARG A 120 14.18 -0.18 -13.78
CA ARG A 120 14.65 -1.25 -12.89
C ARG A 120 13.61 -1.59 -11.82
N MET A 121 12.95 -0.59 -11.24
CA MET A 121 11.85 -0.81 -10.28
C MET A 121 10.69 -1.59 -10.91
N MET A 122 10.29 -1.20 -12.13
CA MET A 122 9.25 -1.87 -12.91
C MET A 122 9.61 -3.32 -13.23
N SER A 123 10.85 -3.57 -13.65
CA SER A 123 11.35 -4.91 -13.94
C SER A 123 11.31 -5.79 -12.68
N GLU A 124 11.76 -5.26 -11.54
CA GLU A 124 11.73 -5.98 -10.27
C GLU A 124 10.29 -6.29 -9.85
N TRP A 125 9.39 -5.31 -9.97
CA TRP A 125 7.99 -5.50 -9.63
C TRP A 125 7.33 -6.56 -10.52
N ALA A 126 7.59 -6.53 -11.84
CA ALA A 126 7.11 -7.56 -12.75
C ALA A 126 7.59 -8.96 -12.33
N SER A 127 8.86 -9.10 -11.94
CA SER A 127 9.42 -10.39 -11.47
C SER A 127 8.72 -10.95 -10.22
N ILE A 128 8.16 -10.07 -9.38
CA ILE A 128 7.45 -10.43 -8.15
C ILE A 128 5.98 -10.72 -8.46
N ARG A 129 5.32 -9.81 -9.18
CA ARG A 129 3.89 -9.87 -9.54
C ARG A 129 3.58 -11.06 -10.43
N ASP A 130 4.40 -11.27 -11.47
CA ASP A 130 4.14 -12.25 -12.52
C ASP A 130 4.69 -13.65 -12.16
N LYS A 131 5.24 -13.80 -10.94
CA LYS A 131 5.74 -15.07 -10.46
C LYS A 131 4.60 -16.09 -10.29
N PRO A 132 4.64 -17.24 -10.99
CA PRO A 132 3.61 -18.26 -10.87
C PRO A 132 3.61 -18.83 -9.45
N LYS A 133 2.41 -19.08 -8.91
CA LYS A 133 2.21 -19.59 -7.53
C LYS A 133 2.93 -18.75 -6.48
N SER A 134 2.96 -17.43 -6.68
CA SER A 134 3.50 -16.49 -5.70
C SER A 134 2.74 -16.61 -4.37
N THR A 135 3.51 -16.57 -3.29
CA THR A 135 3.02 -16.78 -1.93
C THR A 135 3.28 -15.55 -1.09
N TYR A 136 2.26 -15.09 -0.39
CA TYR A 136 2.36 -14.10 0.66
C TYR A 136 2.93 -14.72 1.93
N GLY A 137 3.77 -13.96 2.65
CA GLY A 137 4.30 -14.37 3.95
C GLY A 137 4.54 -13.13 4.81
N ALA A 138 3.83 -13.03 5.94
CA ALA A 138 3.79 -11.83 6.77
C ALA A 138 5.18 -11.32 7.21
N PHE A 139 6.14 -12.22 7.40
CA PHE A 139 7.49 -11.85 7.84
C PHE A 139 8.52 -11.70 6.72
N LYS A 140 8.33 -12.38 5.59
CA LYS A 140 9.38 -12.45 4.55
C LYS A 140 8.99 -11.75 3.26
N LYS A 141 7.69 -11.48 3.07
CA LYS A 141 7.08 -11.00 1.83
C LYS A 141 5.81 -10.19 2.13
N ASN A 142 5.86 -9.35 3.16
CA ASN A 142 4.81 -8.35 3.35
C ASN A 142 4.98 -7.19 2.36
N CYS A 143 3.97 -6.32 2.30
CA CYS A 143 3.94 -5.19 1.38
C CYS A 143 5.18 -4.30 1.52
N SER A 144 5.58 -3.98 2.75
CA SER A 144 6.75 -3.14 3.05
C SER A 144 8.08 -3.76 2.58
N THR A 145 8.23 -5.08 2.72
CA THR A 145 9.40 -5.82 2.22
C THR A 145 9.45 -5.77 0.69
N ILE A 146 8.30 -5.90 0.03
CA ILE A 146 8.21 -5.81 -1.43
C ILE A 146 8.52 -4.39 -1.92
N VAL A 147 7.96 -3.35 -1.30
CA VAL A 147 8.25 -1.95 -1.65
C VAL A 147 9.73 -1.64 -1.49
N SER A 148 10.34 -2.03 -0.36
CA SER A 148 11.78 -1.87 -0.14
C SER A 148 12.62 -2.58 -1.22
N ARG A 149 12.27 -3.82 -1.56
CA ARG A 149 12.96 -4.59 -2.61
C ARG A 149 12.88 -3.90 -3.97
N VAL A 150 11.71 -3.36 -4.33
CA VAL A 150 11.52 -2.61 -5.57
C VAL A 150 12.35 -1.32 -5.56
N MET A 151 12.28 -0.53 -4.49
CA MET A 151 13.08 0.70 -4.33
C MET A 151 14.58 0.41 -4.48
N HIS A 152 15.06 -0.65 -3.82
CA HIS A 152 16.44 -1.11 -3.93
C HIS A 152 16.81 -1.47 -5.37
N ALA A 153 15.98 -2.19 -6.12
CA ALA A 153 16.25 -2.45 -7.54
C ALA A 153 16.36 -1.15 -8.36
N GLY A 154 15.61 -0.12 -7.99
CA GLY A 154 15.73 1.23 -8.54
C GLY A 154 17.06 1.94 -8.25
N GLY A 155 17.90 1.41 -7.36
CA GLY A 155 19.10 2.11 -6.89
C GLY A 155 18.85 3.04 -5.71
N LEU A 156 17.65 3.01 -5.13
CA LEU A 156 17.27 3.85 -3.99
C LEU A 156 17.66 3.14 -2.69
N TYR A 157 18.95 3.21 -2.37
CA TYR A 157 19.51 2.55 -1.18
C TYR A 157 19.77 3.53 -0.05
N ALA A 158 19.48 3.10 1.17
CA ALA A 158 20.12 3.61 2.37
C ALA A 158 21.03 2.51 2.94
N LYS A 159 22.15 2.89 3.60
CA LYS A 159 23.07 1.90 4.19
C LYS A 159 22.30 0.94 5.09
N LYS A 160 22.59 -0.37 5.01
CA LYS A 160 21.82 -1.48 5.59
C LYS A 160 21.65 -1.44 7.13
N TRP A 161 22.46 -0.64 7.83
CA TRP A 161 22.40 -0.39 9.28
C TRP A 161 21.57 0.86 9.65
N ALA A 162 21.02 1.56 8.66
CA ALA A 162 20.20 2.75 8.84
C ALA A 162 18.70 2.43 8.97
N VAL A 163 18.31 1.16 8.86
CA VAL A 163 16.98 0.62 9.20
C VAL A 163 17.28 -0.56 10.12
N ASN A 164 16.76 -0.53 11.34
CA ASN A 164 17.06 -1.52 12.36
C ASN A 164 16.90 -2.93 11.76
N CYS A 165 17.86 -3.81 12.06
CA CYS A 165 18.01 -5.17 11.50
C CYS A 165 16.88 -6.13 11.92
N ASN A 166 15.63 -5.74 11.79
CA ASN A 166 14.50 -6.64 11.90
C ASN A 166 14.44 -7.45 10.62
N TRP A 167 14.25 -8.76 10.75
CA TRP A 167 14.14 -9.71 9.63
C TRP A 167 12.98 -9.41 8.66
N VAL A 168 12.18 -8.38 8.97
CA VAL A 168 10.90 -8.02 8.38
C VAL A 168 10.86 -6.50 8.23
N TRP A 169 10.64 -6.00 7.02
CA TRP A 169 10.39 -4.57 6.83
C TRP A 169 9.01 -4.20 7.34
N ALA A 170 8.93 -3.12 8.12
CA ALA A 170 7.69 -2.48 8.54
C ALA A 170 7.44 -1.19 7.74
N PRO A 171 6.21 -0.64 7.77
CA PRO A 171 5.88 0.64 7.13
C PRO A 171 6.78 1.79 7.57
N GLY A 172 7.11 1.87 8.86
CA GLY A 172 8.04 2.87 9.38
C GLY A 172 9.45 2.77 8.79
N ASP A 173 9.91 1.55 8.49
CA ASP A 173 11.21 1.34 7.83
C ASP A 173 11.17 1.84 6.38
N VAL A 174 10.07 1.60 5.67
CA VAL A 174 9.86 2.10 4.30
C VAL A 174 9.80 3.63 4.27
N ARG A 175 9.09 4.25 5.22
CA ARG A 175 9.12 5.71 5.40
C ARG A 175 10.54 6.21 5.59
N GLN A 176 11.30 5.64 6.53
CA GLN A 176 12.67 6.06 6.79
C GLN A 176 13.58 5.88 5.57
N LEU A 177 13.44 4.77 4.84
CA LEU A 177 14.16 4.54 3.59
C LEU A 177 13.85 5.63 2.57
N ALA A 178 12.55 5.89 2.31
CA ALA A 178 12.11 6.88 1.33
C ALA A 178 12.64 8.29 1.66
N LEU A 179 12.62 8.70 2.93
CA LEU A 179 13.18 9.99 3.34
C LEU A 179 14.71 10.03 3.21
N LYS A 180 15.42 8.95 3.57
CA LYS A 180 16.89 8.87 3.49
C LYS A 180 17.42 8.92 2.07
N VAL A 181 16.67 8.45 1.09
CA VAL A 181 17.03 8.54 -0.33
C VAL A 181 16.66 9.90 -0.96
N GLY A 182 16.32 10.90 -0.13
CA GLY A 182 15.98 12.25 -0.58
C GLY A 182 14.50 12.44 -0.95
N GLY A 183 13.63 11.51 -0.53
CA GLY A 183 12.19 11.65 -0.70
C GLY A 183 11.62 12.83 0.10
N GLN A 184 10.62 13.48 -0.47
CA GLN A 184 9.95 14.64 0.10
C GLN A 184 8.54 14.24 0.52
N PRO A 185 8.17 14.35 1.81
CA PRO A 185 6.80 14.18 2.23
C PRO A 185 5.87 15.17 1.50
N MET A 186 4.67 14.71 1.20
CA MET A 186 3.61 15.51 0.57
C MET A 186 2.41 15.61 1.50
N THR A 187 1.78 16.77 1.49
CA THR A 187 0.43 16.93 2.03
C THR A 187 -0.59 16.31 1.08
N TRP A 188 -1.75 15.92 1.61
CA TRP A 188 -2.85 15.45 0.77
C TRP A 188 -3.35 16.53 -0.20
N ALA A 189 -3.31 17.80 0.21
CA ALA A 189 -3.61 18.93 -0.66
C ALA A 189 -2.82 18.89 -1.98
N ASN A 190 -1.52 18.62 -1.88
CA ASN A 190 -0.61 18.59 -3.02
C ASN A 190 -0.72 17.27 -3.81
N PHE A 191 -1.10 16.19 -3.14
CA PHE A 191 -1.18 14.87 -3.76
C PHE A 191 -2.51 14.60 -4.48
N VAL A 192 -3.65 15.01 -3.91
CA VAL A 192 -4.99 14.73 -4.48
C VAL A 192 -5.15 15.16 -5.95
N PRO A 193 -4.65 16.34 -6.37
CA PRO A 193 -4.75 16.73 -7.78
C PRO A 193 -4.06 15.75 -8.75
N LEU A 194 -3.05 15.01 -8.29
CA LEU A 194 -2.32 14.03 -9.11
C LEU A 194 -3.12 12.75 -9.39
N LEU A 195 -4.13 12.45 -8.57
CA LEU A 195 -4.94 11.25 -8.71
C LEU A 195 -6.01 11.37 -9.82
N GLY A 196 -6.25 12.57 -10.34
CA GLY A 196 -7.36 12.85 -11.25
C GLY A 196 -8.72 12.97 -10.55
N ALA A 197 -9.74 13.40 -11.29
CA ALA A 197 -11.03 13.82 -10.74
C ALA A 197 -11.77 12.72 -9.97
N THR A 198 -11.80 11.49 -10.49
CA THR A 198 -12.59 10.40 -9.89
C THR A 198 -11.95 9.85 -8.63
N ALA A 199 -10.63 9.68 -8.62
CA ALA A 199 -9.92 9.28 -7.42
C ALA A 199 -9.98 10.39 -6.36
N ALA A 200 -9.97 11.67 -6.74
CA ALA A 200 -10.18 12.78 -5.82
C ALA A 200 -11.55 12.73 -5.12
N GLN A 201 -12.63 12.26 -5.78
CA GLN A 201 -13.93 12.04 -5.14
C GLN A 201 -13.88 10.91 -4.11
N ILE A 202 -13.17 9.82 -4.41
CA ILE A 202 -12.95 8.72 -3.48
C ILE A 202 -12.13 9.21 -2.28
N THR A 203 -11.05 9.95 -2.52
CA THR A 203 -10.27 10.56 -1.44
C THR A 203 -11.16 11.44 -0.59
N LYS A 204 -12.00 12.31 -1.18
CA LYS A 204 -12.98 13.14 -0.47
C LYS A 204 -13.88 12.34 0.47
N LYS A 205 -14.35 11.15 0.07
CA LYS A 205 -15.14 10.26 0.94
C LYS A 205 -14.34 9.82 2.18
N TYR A 206 -13.06 9.51 2.01
CA TYR A 206 -12.16 9.18 3.12
C TYR A 206 -11.65 10.44 3.87
N TYR A 207 -11.89 11.63 3.32
CA TYR A 207 -11.46 12.95 3.78
C TYR A 207 -12.38 13.62 4.80
N VAL A 208 -13.65 13.20 4.90
CA VAL A 208 -14.69 13.89 5.71
C VAL A 208 -14.49 13.74 7.23
N ARG A 209 -13.27 13.41 7.70
CA ARG A 209 -12.91 13.39 9.12
C ARG A 209 -11.56 14.09 9.34
N GLU A 210 -11.68 15.40 9.58
CA GLU A 210 -10.79 16.36 10.29
C GLU A 210 -9.52 16.94 9.62
N THR A 211 -9.39 18.27 9.77
CA THR A 211 -8.23 19.21 9.88
C THR A 211 -6.88 19.01 9.17
N ALA A 212 -6.61 17.87 8.52
CA ALA A 212 -5.29 17.47 8.05
C ALA A 212 -4.88 17.96 6.63
N TYR A 213 -5.57 18.94 6.03
CA TYR A 213 -5.34 19.32 4.62
C TYR A 213 -3.91 19.79 4.35
N ASN A 214 -3.34 20.53 5.30
CA ASN A 214 -1.98 21.07 5.21
C ASN A 214 -0.94 20.27 5.99
N HIS A 215 -1.33 19.15 6.60
CA HIS A 215 -0.40 18.34 7.38
C HIS A 215 0.37 17.38 6.48
N VAL A 216 1.65 17.25 6.80
CA VAL A 216 2.48 16.17 6.27
C VAL A 216 2.06 14.91 7.00
N GLY A 217 1.14 14.19 6.38
CA GLY A 217 0.59 12.95 6.90
C GLY A 217 -0.79 13.08 7.54
N ALA A 218 -1.49 11.95 7.64
CA ALA A 218 -2.77 11.90 8.34
C ALA A 218 -2.51 11.97 9.85
N GLU A 219 -3.13 12.94 10.53
CA GLU A 219 -3.15 12.91 12.00
C GLU A 219 -3.85 11.63 12.46
N PRO A 220 -3.36 11.02 13.56
CA PRO A 220 -3.91 9.77 14.03
C PRO A 220 -5.41 9.82 14.26
N LYS A 221 -6.13 8.82 13.74
CA LYS A 221 -7.46 8.54 14.28
C LYS A 221 -7.27 7.99 15.68
N HIS A 222 -7.41 8.85 16.69
CA HIS A 222 -7.97 8.38 17.95
C HIS A 222 -9.38 7.90 17.62
N HIS A 223 -9.55 6.58 17.47
CA HIS A 223 -10.87 5.98 17.43
C HIS A 223 -11.56 6.34 18.74
N HIS A 224 -12.34 7.42 18.75
CA HIS A 224 -13.24 7.74 19.85
C HIS A 224 -14.08 6.49 20.14
N GLY A 225 -14.00 6.06 21.39
CA GLY A 225 -14.24 4.70 21.81
C GLY A 225 -15.59 4.13 21.38
N LYS A 226 -15.54 3.02 20.67
CA LYS A 226 -16.48 1.94 20.94
C LYS A 226 -15.86 1.09 22.04
N LYS A 227 -16.37 1.20 23.26
CA LYS A 227 -16.10 0.20 24.31
C LYS A 227 -16.42 -1.17 23.73
N ILE A 228 -15.41 -2.03 23.64
CA ILE A 228 -15.61 -3.45 23.35
C ILE A 228 -16.32 -4.04 24.57
N PRO A 229 -17.56 -4.56 24.45
CA PRO A 229 -18.23 -5.18 25.58
C PRO A 229 -17.47 -6.47 25.94
N GLY A 230 -17.12 -6.64 27.22
CA GLY A 230 -16.84 -7.98 27.76
C GLY A 230 -15.39 -8.35 28.08
N ILE A 231 -14.53 -7.42 28.47
CA ILE A 231 -13.29 -7.78 29.18
C ILE A 231 -13.28 -7.01 30.51
N ARG A 232 -13.46 -7.74 31.60
CA ARG A 232 -13.27 -7.27 32.97
C ARG A 232 -11.80 -7.34 33.33
#